data_AF-A0A7Y9G8F5-F1
#
_entry.id   AF-A0A7Y9G8F5-F1
#
_cell.length_a   1.000
_cell.length_b   1.000
_cell.length_c   1.000
_cell.angle_alpha   90.00
_cell.angle_beta   90.00
_cell.angle_gamma   90.00
#
_symmetry.space_group_name_H-M   'P 1'
#
loop_
_entity.id
_entity.type
_entity.pdbx_description
1 polymer ?
#
loop_
_entity_poly.entity_id
_entity_poly.type
_entity_poly.pdbx_seq_one_letter_code
_entity_poly.pdbx_strand_id
1 'polypeptide(L)'
;MSRTTKLAAIAATAVAATGTVALTASPALAVNTGSFTATLNGTMVIDAGVPASCTSSTLKGSVLTGGVNASYTSASAGGCGVTVTPGALPWSGTFSGTTVKINNFSMSAIGCTYGGTLTGTMSATNFPFTATFTNQVVPKTSGSFICPASAKITAKYDYKQP
;
A
#
# COMPACT_ATOMS: atom_id res chain seq x y z
N MET A 1 -19.06 -41.84 73.22
CA MET A 1 -17.91 -41.67 72.31
C MET A 1 -18.46 -41.09 71.01
N SER A 2 -18.25 -39.80 70.68
CA SER A 2 -17.12 -39.28 69.88
C SER A 2 -16.93 -40.09 68.58
N ARG A 3 -16.99 -39.57 67.33
CA ARG A 3 -16.60 -38.26 66.81
C ARG A 3 -17.29 -37.94 65.47
N THR A 4 -17.41 -36.64 65.26
CA THR A 4 -17.78 -35.83 64.10
C THR A 4 -16.71 -35.82 62.99
N THR A 5 -17.13 -35.25 61.85
CA THR A 5 -16.39 -34.49 60.80
C THR A 5 -15.53 -35.23 59.76
N LYS A 6 -15.90 -35.10 58.48
CA LYS A 6 -15.26 -34.20 57.49
C LYS A 6 -15.78 -34.48 56.08
N LEU A 7 -16.27 -33.45 55.39
CA LEU A 7 -15.92 -33.08 54.02
C LEU A 7 -16.51 -31.69 53.78
N ALA A 8 -15.64 -30.68 53.95
CA ALA A 8 -15.98 -29.27 53.85
C ALA A 8 -15.65 -28.75 52.44
N ALA A 9 -16.56 -27.90 51.96
CA ALA A 9 -16.33 -26.69 51.18
C ALA A 9 -15.48 -26.81 49.89
N ILE A 10 -16.18 -26.82 48.75
CA ILE A 10 -15.65 -26.40 47.46
C ILE A 10 -15.60 -24.86 47.50
N ALA A 11 -14.43 -24.32 47.79
CA ALA A 11 -14.20 -22.88 47.76
C ALA A 11 -14.03 -22.39 46.32
N ALA A 12 -14.83 -21.41 45.94
CA ALA A 12 -14.64 -20.64 44.72
C ALA A 12 -13.38 -19.77 44.84
N THR A 13 -12.52 -19.82 43.82
CA THR A 13 -11.53 -18.77 43.57
C THR A 13 -11.66 -18.32 42.12
N ALA A 14 -12.25 -17.14 41.97
CA ALA A 14 -12.10 -16.32 40.78
C ALA A 14 -10.62 -16.01 40.60
N VAL A 15 -10.07 -16.31 39.42
CA VAL A 15 -8.82 -15.71 38.99
C VAL A 15 -9.18 -14.79 37.83
N ALA A 16 -9.25 -13.50 38.17
CA ALA A 16 -9.16 -12.43 37.21
C ALA A 16 -7.84 -12.59 36.46
N ALA A 17 -7.91 -13.10 35.23
CA ALA A 17 -6.80 -13.01 34.30
C ALA A 17 -6.71 -11.54 33.88
N THR A 18 -5.90 -10.78 34.61
CA THR A 18 -5.29 -9.56 34.12
C THR A 18 -4.59 -9.92 32.81
N GLY A 19 -5.27 -9.65 31.70
CA GLY A 19 -4.70 -9.71 30.37
C GLY A 19 -3.55 -8.73 30.32
N THR A 20 -2.36 -9.27 30.59
CA THR A 20 -1.07 -8.65 30.37
C THR A 20 -1.10 -7.95 29.02
N VAL A 21 -0.84 -6.64 29.07
CA VAL A 21 -0.42 -5.77 27.98
C VAL A 21 0.05 -6.60 26.80
N ALA A 22 -0.77 -6.68 25.75
CA ALA A 22 -0.33 -7.20 24.47
C ALA A 22 0.90 -6.38 24.10
N LEU A 23 2.07 -7.00 24.19
CA LEU A 23 3.31 -6.44 23.68
C LEU A 23 3.01 -6.05 22.24
N THR A 24 2.97 -4.75 21.99
CA THR A 24 2.88 -4.19 20.66
C THR A 24 4.04 -4.79 19.90
N ALA A 25 3.76 -5.75 19.02
CA ALA A 25 4.74 -6.27 18.09
C ALA A 25 5.35 -5.04 17.43
N SER A 26 6.63 -4.79 17.70
CA SER A 26 7.36 -3.70 17.05
C SER A 26 7.14 -3.90 15.56
N PRO A 27 6.47 -2.98 14.85
CA PRO A 27 6.15 -3.21 13.45
C PRO A 27 7.48 -3.36 12.73
N ALA A 28 7.62 -4.48 12.01
CA ALA A 28 8.79 -4.76 11.19
C ALA A 28 8.99 -3.60 10.20
N LEU A 29 9.87 -2.68 10.57
CA LEU A 29 10.32 -1.53 9.79
C LEU A 29 9.16 -0.69 9.24
N ALA A 30 8.46 -0.03 10.16
CA ALA A 30 7.49 1.01 9.85
C ALA A 30 8.20 2.30 9.40
N VAL A 31 7.72 2.92 8.32
CA VAL A 31 8.16 4.26 7.91
C VAL A 31 7.53 5.32 8.81
N ASN A 32 8.11 6.52 8.86
CA ASN A 32 7.55 7.62 9.63
C ASN A 32 6.10 7.94 9.20
N THR A 33 5.21 8.07 10.17
CA THR A 33 3.81 8.48 9.94
C THR A 33 3.74 9.93 9.50
N GLY A 34 2.80 10.27 8.62
CA GLY A 34 2.64 11.65 8.13
C GLY A 34 2.27 11.70 6.65
N SER A 35 2.04 12.90 6.12
CA SER A 35 1.82 13.10 4.69
C SER A 35 3.11 12.86 3.91
N PHE A 36 2.97 12.38 2.68
CA PHE A 36 4.09 12.23 1.76
C PHE A 36 3.70 12.68 0.36
N THR A 37 4.72 13.07 -0.40
CA THR A 37 4.65 13.27 -1.86
C THR A 37 5.66 12.35 -2.51
N ALA A 38 5.21 11.58 -3.49
CA ALA A 38 6.04 10.73 -4.34
C ALA A 38 6.08 11.33 -5.74
N THR A 39 7.26 11.79 -6.17
CA THR A 39 7.45 12.40 -7.49
C THR A 39 8.17 11.43 -8.41
N LEU A 40 7.74 11.33 -9.67
CA LEU A 40 8.40 10.49 -10.66
C LEU A 40 9.88 10.89 -10.80
N ASN A 41 10.75 9.89 -10.70
CA ASN A 41 12.18 10.00 -10.94
C ASN A 41 12.51 9.22 -12.21
N GLY A 42 12.76 9.95 -13.30
CA GLY A 42 12.99 9.39 -14.63
C GLY A 42 11.70 9.31 -15.45
N THR A 43 11.44 8.16 -16.06
CA THR A 43 10.30 7.95 -16.96
C THR A 43 9.44 6.82 -16.45
N MET A 44 8.12 7.02 -16.45
CA MET A 44 7.16 5.94 -16.25
C MET A 44 6.77 5.38 -17.61
N VAL A 45 6.87 4.07 -17.77
CA VAL A 45 6.46 3.37 -18.99
C VAL A 45 5.21 2.55 -18.67
N ILE A 46 4.14 2.79 -19.43
CA ILE A 46 2.91 2.00 -19.41
C ILE A 46 2.83 1.26 -20.74
N ASP A 47 3.06 -0.04 -20.73
CA ASP A 47 2.96 -0.89 -21.90
C ASP A 47 1.65 -1.67 -21.87
N ALA A 48 0.70 -1.25 -22.71
CA ALA A 48 -0.54 -1.98 -22.97
C ALA A 48 -0.55 -2.44 -24.43
N GLY A 49 0.52 -3.11 -24.89
CA GLY A 49 0.71 -3.49 -26.29
C GLY A 49 1.34 -2.39 -27.16
N VAL A 50 1.20 -1.13 -26.79
CA VAL A 50 2.02 -0.02 -27.26
C VAL A 50 2.57 0.74 -26.05
N PRO A 51 3.90 0.91 -25.92
CA PRO A 51 4.48 1.59 -24.77
C PRO A 51 4.22 3.10 -24.81
N ALA A 52 3.53 3.61 -23.79
CA ALA A 52 3.40 5.04 -23.53
C ALA A 52 4.43 5.45 -22.46
N SER A 53 5.20 6.50 -22.74
CA SER A 53 6.22 7.02 -21.82
C SER A 53 5.73 8.33 -21.21
N CYS A 54 5.53 8.34 -19.91
CA CYS A 54 5.14 9.51 -19.11
C CYS A 54 6.37 10.17 -18.51
N THR A 55 6.49 11.48 -18.69
CA THR A 55 7.60 12.28 -18.16
C THR A 55 7.32 12.92 -16.81
N SER A 56 6.06 12.94 -16.37
CA SER A 56 5.69 13.42 -15.05
C SER A 56 4.64 12.53 -14.40
N SER A 57 4.77 12.32 -13.10
CA SER A 57 3.72 11.71 -12.29
C SER A 57 3.96 12.08 -10.84
N THR A 58 2.88 12.41 -10.13
CA THR A 58 2.94 12.75 -8.71
C THR A 58 1.88 11.97 -7.97
N LEU A 59 2.28 11.29 -6.90
CA LEU A 59 1.36 10.64 -5.97
C LEU A 59 1.45 11.41 -4.65
N LYS A 60 0.31 11.71 -4.02
CA LYS A 60 0.30 12.22 -2.65
C LYS A 60 -0.60 11.38 -1.78
N GLY A 61 -0.23 11.30 -0.53
CA GLY A 61 -0.93 10.49 0.44
C GLY A 61 -0.46 10.75 1.85
N SER A 62 -0.85 9.85 2.74
CA SER A 62 -0.37 9.81 4.11
C SER A 62 -0.09 8.40 4.56
N VAL A 63 0.94 8.24 5.39
CA VAL A 63 1.21 7.03 6.14
C VAL A 63 0.36 7.08 7.41
N LEU A 64 -0.47 6.06 7.58
CA LEU A 64 -1.39 5.88 8.70
C LEU A 64 -0.64 5.43 9.97
N THR A 65 -1.32 5.48 11.10
CA THR A 65 -0.79 5.07 12.40
C THR A 65 -0.19 3.66 12.35
N GLY A 66 1.00 3.51 12.93
CA GLY A 66 1.77 2.26 12.88
C GLY A 66 2.76 2.18 11.71
N GLY A 67 2.77 3.16 10.80
CA GLY A 67 3.83 3.35 9.80
C GLY A 67 3.96 2.25 8.75
N VAL A 68 2.99 1.34 8.69
CA VAL A 68 2.91 0.24 7.71
C VAL A 68 1.89 0.55 6.64
N ASN A 69 0.74 1.10 6.99
CA ASN A 69 -0.32 1.36 6.02
C ASN A 69 -0.24 2.78 5.47
N ALA A 70 -0.62 2.95 4.21
CA ALA A 70 -0.63 4.22 3.50
C ALA A 70 -1.98 4.43 2.80
N SER A 71 -2.34 5.69 2.59
CA SER A 71 -3.50 6.11 1.81
C SER A 71 -3.04 7.11 0.75
N TYR A 72 -3.18 6.76 -0.52
CA TYR A 72 -2.91 7.64 -1.65
C TYR A 72 -4.17 8.39 -2.02
N THR A 73 -4.25 9.66 -1.68
CA THR A 73 -5.44 10.50 -1.85
C THR A 73 -5.44 11.27 -3.16
N SER A 74 -4.28 11.42 -3.80
CA SER A 74 -4.17 12.03 -5.11
C SER A 74 -3.09 11.35 -5.93
N ALA A 75 -3.34 11.29 -7.23
CA ALA A 75 -2.39 10.84 -8.22
C ALA A 75 -2.54 11.72 -9.46
N SER A 76 -1.45 11.93 -10.17
CA SER A 76 -1.42 12.54 -11.49
C SER A 76 -0.37 11.85 -12.35
N ALA A 77 -0.61 11.82 -13.66
CA ALA A 77 0.37 11.44 -14.66
C ALA A 77 0.25 12.37 -15.85
N GLY A 78 1.38 12.79 -16.38
CA GLY A 78 1.50 13.76 -17.46
C GLY A 78 2.64 13.41 -18.40
N GLY A 79 2.62 14.04 -19.57
CA GLY A 79 3.63 13.83 -20.61
C GLY A 79 3.61 12.42 -21.22
N CYS A 80 2.53 11.65 -21.03
CA CYS A 80 2.37 10.28 -21.54
C CYS A 80 2.07 10.18 -23.05
N GLY A 81 1.99 11.32 -23.76
CA GLY A 81 1.45 11.41 -25.13
C GLY A 81 -0.07 11.21 -25.24
N VAL A 82 -0.70 10.67 -24.20
CA VAL A 82 -2.14 10.45 -24.07
C VAL A 82 -2.60 10.92 -22.69
N THR A 83 -3.88 11.28 -22.56
CA THR A 83 -4.44 11.64 -21.25
C THR A 83 -4.58 10.39 -20.39
N VAL A 84 -3.81 10.33 -19.30
CA VAL A 84 -3.90 9.29 -18.27
C VAL A 84 -4.55 9.89 -17.03
N THR A 85 -5.74 9.41 -16.69
CA THR A 85 -6.53 9.90 -15.56
C THR A 85 -6.56 8.84 -14.46
N PRO A 86 -6.01 9.14 -13.27
CA PRO A 86 -6.15 8.27 -12.10
C PRO A 86 -7.61 8.19 -11.63
N GLY A 87 -8.07 7.00 -11.28
CA GLY A 87 -9.42 6.74 -10.79
C GLY A 87 -9.43 5.98 -9.47
N ALA A 88 -10.61 5.77 -8.89
CA ALA A 88 -10.81 4.97 -7.67
C ALA A 88 -9.93 5.37 -6.45
N LEU A 89 -9.62 6.67 -6.33
CA LEU A 89 -8.93 7.20 -5.15
C LEU A 89 -9.91 7.24 -3.94
N PRO A 90 -9.42 7.07 -2.70
CA PRO A 90 -8.03 6.84 -2.34
C PRO A 90 -7.59 5.38 -2.53
N TRP A 91 -6.35 5.18 -3.00
CA TRP A 91 -5.74 3.84 -3.04
C TRP A 91 -5.12 3.50 -1.69
N SER A 92 -5.15 2.23 -1.30
CA SER A 92 -4.44 1.80 -0.10
C SER A 92 -3.02 1.38 -0.45
N GLY A 93 -2.10 1.55 0.49
CA GLY A 93 -0.73 1.08 0.34
C GLY A 93 -0.20 0.45 1.59
N THR A 94 0.89 -0.29 1.43
CA THR A 94 1.62 -0.87 2.56
C THR A 94 3.13 -0.72 2.36
N PHE A 95 3.82 -0.30 3.40
CA PHE A 95 5.27 -0.28 3.53
C PHE A 95 5.68 -1.38 4.52
N SER A 96 6.55 -2.29 4.10
CA SER A 96 7.06 -3.35 4.97
C SER A 96 8.50 -3.67 4.59
N GLY A 97 9.43 -3.36 5.50
CA GLY A 97 10.86 -3.49 5.24
C GLY A 97 11.29 -2.65 4.03
N THR A 98 11.70 -3.33 2.96
CA THR A 98 12.10 -2.71 1.69
C THR A 98 11.03 -2.87 0.60
N THR A 99 9.82 -3.29 0.94
CA THR A 99 8.73 -3.49 -0.01
C THR A 99 7.66 -2.41 0.14
N VAL A 100 7.24 -1.84 -0.97
CA VAL A 100 6.06 -0.96 -1.06
C VAL A 100 4.99 -1.63 -1.91
N LYS A 101 3.74 -1.59 -1.46
CA LYS A 101 2.59 -2.02 -2.25
C LYS A 101 1.58 -0.90 -2.38
N ILE A 102 0.95 -0.82 -3.53
CA ILE A 102 -0.19 0.08 -3.80
C ILE A 102 -1.32 -0.83 -4.28
N ASN A 103 -2.34 -0.99 -3.45
CA ASN A 103 -3.53 -1.78 -3.73
C ASN A 103 -4.64 -0.87 -4.25
N ASN A 104 -5.56 -1.44 -5.05
CA ASN A 104 -6.63 -0.70 -5.72
C ASN A 104 -6.14 0.44 -6.62
N PHE A 105 -4.89 0.35 -7.09
CA PHE A 105 -4.37 1.25 -8.10
C PHE A 105 -5.29 1.20 -9.32
N SER A 106 -5.64 2.35 -9.88
CA SER A 106 -6.51 2.43 -11.06
C SER A 106 -6.18 3.63 -11.91
N MET A 107 -5.88 3.40 -13.19
CA MET A 107 -5.63 4.45 -14.17
C MET A 107 -6.40 4.18 -15.44
N SER A 108 -6.98 5.24 -16.00
CA SER A 108 -7.69 5.21 -17.28
C SER A 108 -6.93 5.99 -18.34
N ALA A 109 -6.77 5.40 -19.51
CA ALA A 109 -6.17 6.03 -20.67
C ALA A 109 -6.94 5.63 -21.93
N ILE A 110 -7.35 6.61 -22.74
CA ILE A 110 -8.06 6.39 -24.03
C ILE A 110 -9.27 5.43 -23.87
N GLY A 111 -10.03 5.59 -22.79
CA GLY A 111 -11.22 4.75 -22.52
C GLY A 111 -10.93 3.31 -22.06
N CYS A 112 -9.67 2.97 -21.81
CA CYS A 112 -9.25 1.73 -21.18
C CYS A 112 -8.84 1.99 -19.74
N THR A 113 -9.44 1.31 -18.77
CA THR A 113 -9.06 1.39 -17.37
C THR A 113 -8.33 0.13 -16.95
N TYR A 114 -7.16 0.33 -16.37
CA TYR A 114 -6.32 -0.73 -15.82
C TYR A 114 -6.16 -0.51 -14.32
N GLY A 115 -6.25 -1.57 -13.55
CA GLY A 115 -6.14 -1.48 -12.11
C GLY A 115 -5.79 -2.78 -11.44
N GLY A 116 -5.23 -2.69 -10.24
CA GLY A 116 -4.76 -3.85 -9.51
C GLY A 116 -3.86 -3.47 -8.34
N THR A 117 -2.90 -4.35 -8.05
CA THR A 117 -1.91 -4.14 -7.00
C THR A 117 -0.52 -3.99 -7.62
N LEU A 118 0.15 -2.88 -7.32
CA LEU A 118 1.55 -2.66 -7.67
C LEU A 118 2.42 -3.04 -6.49
N THR A 119 3.47 -3.83 -6.71
CA THR A 119 4.49 -4.15 -5.73
C THR A 119 5.84 -3.63 -6.21
N GLY A 120 6.47 -2.81 -5.39
CA GLY A 120 7.76 -2.22 -5.67
C GLY A 120 8.74 -2.42 -4.52
N THR A 121 9.98 -2.01 -4.77
CA THR A 121 11.07 -2.07 -3.80
C THR A 121 11.51 -0.67 -3.42
N MET A 122 11.76 -0.44 -2.15
CA MET A 122 12.26 0.82 -1.59
C MET A 122 13.78 0.75 -1.45
N SER A 123 14.46 1.86 -1.71
CA SER A 123 15.91 1.99 -1.53
C SER A 123 16.33 2.14 -0.07
N ALA A 124 15.41 2.51 0.82
CA ALA A 124 15.61 2.69 2.25
C ALA A 124 14.31 2.35 3.01
N THR A 125 14.43 2.13 4.32
CA THR A 125 13.30 1.75 5.18
C THR A 125 12.60 2.95 5.84
N ASN A 126 13.02 4.19 5.53
CA ASN A 126 12.38 5.40 6.00
C ASN A 126 12.54 6.56 4.99
N PHE A 127 11.72 7.61 5.13
CA PHE A 127 11.77 8.77 4.25
C PHE A 127 13.04 9.63 4.49
N PRO A 128 13.61 10.24 3.43
CA PRO A 128 13.25 10.06 2.02
C PRO A 128 13.79 8.73 1.45
N PHE A 129 13.00 8.09 0.59
CA PHE A 129 13.41 6.87 -0.12
C PHE A 129 12.90 6.88 -1.56
N THR A 130 13.50 6.05 -2.39
CA THR A 130 13.04 5.84 -3.76
C THR A 130 12.34 4.49 -3.87
N ALA A 131 11.11 4.48 -4.35
CA ALA A 131 10.37 3.28 -4.69
C ALA A 131 10.50 2.98 -6.19
N THR A 132 10.88 1.75 -6.51
CA THR A 132 10.96 1.26 -7.89
C THR A 132 9.91 0.18 -8.11
N PHE A 133 9.07 0.39 -9.11
CA PHE A 133 8.09 -0.56 -9.62
C PHE A 133 8.56 -1.02 -10.99
N THR A 134 8.82 -2.30 -11.17
CA THR A 134 9.35 -2.84 -12.44
C THR A 134 8.40 -3.91 -12.96
N ASN A 135 7.99 -3.78 -14.24
CA ASN A 135 7.16 -4.75 -14.94
C ASN A 135 5.89 -5.17 -14.16
N GLN A 136 5.25 -4.21 -13.49
CA GLN A 136 4.04 -4.48 -12.71
C GLN A 136 2.85 -4.68 -13.63
N VAL A 137 2.29 -5.88 -13.62
CA VAL A 137 1.15 -6.23 -14.47
C VAL A 137 -0.14 -5.82 -13.77
N VAL A 138 -0.90 -4.93 -14.38
CA VAL A 138 -2.25 -4.56 -13.94
C VAL A 138 -3.27 -5.04 -14.98
N PRO A 139 -4.28 -5.84 -14.58
CA PRO A 139 -5.32 -6.27 -15.50
C PRO A 139 -6.21 -5.10 -15.93
N LYS A 140 -6.82 -5.25 -17.10
CA LYS A 140 -7.91 -4.37 -17.54
C LYS A 140 -9.10 -4.56 -16.61
N THR A 141 -9.56 -3.48 -15.99
CA THR A 141 -10.75 -3.48 -15.13
C THR A 141 -12.00 -3.07 -15.91
N SER A 142 -11.87 -2.18 -16.88
CA SER A 142 -12.98 -1.74 -17.75
C SER A 142 -12.47 -1.12 -19.05
N GLY A 143 -13.35 -1.02 -20.04
CA GLY A 143 -13.06 -0.37 -21.32
C GLY A 143 -13.49 -1.20 -22.53
N SER A 144 -13.26 -0.65 -23.71
CA SER A 144 -13.65 -1.25 -24.99
C SER A 144 -12.98 -2.62 -25.25
N PHE A 145 -13.56 -3.41 -26.14
CA PHE A 145 -13.01 -4.71 -26.54
C PHE A 145 -11.61 -4.60 -27.16
N ILE A 146 -11.29 -3.46 -27.79
CA ILE A 146 -9.95 -3.15 -28.35
C ILE A 146 -8.86 -2.97 -27.28
N CYS A 147 -9.24 -2.77 -26.01
CA CYS A 147 -8.28 -2.58 -24.93
C CYS A 147 -7.61 -3.93 -24.60
N PRO A 148 -6.27 -4.00 -24.56
CA PRO A 148 -5.52 -5.16 -24.11
C PRO A 148 -6.00 -5.71 -22.77
N ALA A 149 -5.76 -7.00 -22.53
CA ALA A 149 -6.19 -7.66 -21.29
C ALA A 149 -5.45 -7.15 -20.05
N SER A 150 -4.23 -6.61 -20.20
CA SER A 150 -3.40 -6.10 -19.11
C SER A 150 -2.40 -5.07 -19.61
N ALA A 151 -1.95 -4.19 -18.72
CA ALA A 151 -0.85 -3.27 -18.95
C ALA A 151 0.32 -3.58 -18.00
N LYS A 152 1.55 -3.37 -18.46
CA LYS A 152 2.78 -3.43 -17.66
C LYS A 152 3.21 -2.02 -17.29
N ILE A 153 3.46 -1.78 -16.02
CA ILE A 153 3.87 -0.48 -15.50
C ILE A 153 5.27 -0.61 -14.94
N THR A 154 6.16 0.24 -15.43
CA THR A 154 7.49 0.44 -14.88
C THR A 154 7.64 1.91 -14.51
N ALA A 155 7.91 2.19 -13.25
CA ALA A 155 8.01 3.55 -12.74
C ALA A 155 8.94 3.59 -11.53
N LYS A 156 9.58 4.74 -11.31
CA LYS A 156 10.42 5.00 -10.15
C LYS A 156 9.97 6.31 -9.53
N TYR A 157 9.75 6.34 -8.22
CA TYR A 157 9.21 7.48 -7.50
C TYR A 157 10.07 7.82 -6.28
N ASP A 158 10.42 9.08 -6.13
CA ASP A 158 11.08 9.59 -4.92
C ASP A 158 10.02 10.05 -3.92
N TYR A 159 9.95 9.34 -2.80
CA TYR A 159 9.05 9.60 -1.69
C TYR A 159 9.70 10.55 -0.68
N LYS A 160 9.02 11.65 -0.38
CA LYS A 160 9.45 12.66 0.61
C LYS A 160 8.29 13.06 1.51
N GLN A 161 8.59 13.34 2.78
CA GLN A 161 7.67 13.98 3.73
C GLN A 161 7.98 15.49 3.78
N PRO A 162 6.97 16.33 4.08
CA PRO A 162 7.18 17.76 4.30
C PRO A 162 8.03 18.04 5.55
#